data_AF-X1C4U0-F1
#
_entry.id   AF-X1C4U0-F1
#
_cell.length_a   1.000
_cell.length_b   1.000
_cell.length_c   1.000
_cell.angle_alpha   90.00
_cell.angle_beta   90.00
_cell.angle_gamma   90.00
#
_symmetry.space_group_name_H-M   'P 1'
#
loop_
_entity.id
_entity.type
_entity.pdbx_description
1 polymer ?
#
loop_
_entity_poly.entity_id
_entity_poly.type
_entity_poly.pdbx_seq_one_letter_code
_entity_poly.pdbx_strand_id
1 'polypeptide(L)'
;MFIGVSVVPGISENIGKISNLKDENVFENDDLGPYRAQGAISTYERNAWSETEVVSTESTDDSYFPSLAADQDGNVHVAWLDFTDYGGSGSDTDIFYKYKPSGGSWSDTEVVSTESTDNALYSSLDVDSEGMVHVVWEEYDIPSHYVGVFYKNKPSGGSWTTAEVIPLETPDLHYFYPIIGVDLFGAVHLVWTDNASTGGSG
;
A
#
# COMPACT_ATOMS: atom_id res chain seq x y z
N MET A 1 -13.19 10.05 -10.65
CA MET A 1 -12.95 9.36 -9.36
C MET A 1 -11.56 9.79 -8.87
N PHE A 2 -11.22 9.69 -7.58
CA PHE A 2 -9.88 10.07 -7.08
C PHE A 2 -9.37 9.08 -6.04
N ILE A 3 -8.05 9.05 -5.84
CA ILE A 3 -7.40 8.30 -4.76
C ILE A 3 -7.22 9.19 -3.54
N GLY A 4 -7.80 8.79 -2.41
CA GLY A 4 -7.66 9.46 -1.13
C GLY A 4 -6.93 8.59 -0.11
N VAL A 5 -6.10 9.22 0.74
CA VAL A 5 -5.41 8.56 1.86
C VAL A 5 -5.74 9.29 3.16
N SER A 6 -5.88 8.54 4.25
CA SER A 6 -5.98 9.04 5.63
C SER A 6 -5.24 8.08 6.55
N VAL A 7 -4.69 8.60 7.66
CA VAL A 7 -3.91 7.80 8.62
C VAL A 7 -4.46 7.95 10.02
N VAL A 8 -4.48 6.86 10.79
CA VAL A 8 -4.60 6.91 12.25
C VAL A 8 -3.20 6.80 12.82
N PRO A 9 -2.69 7.81 13.54
CA PRO A 9 -1.39 7.72 14.18
C PRO A 9 -1.32 6.50 15.10
N GLY A 10 -0.15 5.86 15.18
CA GLY A 10 0.10 4.82 16.19
C GLY A 10 -0.02 5.39 17.60
N ILE A 11 -0.21 4.52 18.60
CA ILE A 11 -0.18 4.93 20.00
C ILE A 11 1.26 5.32 20.31
N SER A 12 1.56 6.61 20.41
CA SER A 12 2.78 7.02 21.09
C SER A 12 2.55 6.73 22.58
N GLU A 13 3.42 5.92 23.18
CA GLU A 13 3.42 5.78 24.63
C GLU A 13 3.71 7.16 25.24
N ASN A 14 2.67 7.88 25.63
CA ASN A 14 2.78 9.18 26.27
C ASN A 14 3.19 8.94 27.74
N ILE A 15 4.40 8.41 27.97
CA ILE A 15 4.93 8.14 29.33
C ILE A 15 5.24 9.44 30.10
N GLY A 16 5.23 10.60 29.44
CA GLY A 16 5.76 11.83 30.00
C GLY A 16 4.75 12.93 30.30
N LYS A 17 3.69 12.70 31.09
CA LYS A 17 2.97 13.79 31.80
C LYS A 17 2.00 13.33 32.90
N ILE A 18 2.34 12.29 33.67
CA ILE A 18 1.69 12.06 34.98
C ILE A 18 2.42 12.91 36.03
N SER A 19 2.35 14.24 35.89
CA SER A 19 2.67 15.15 36.98
C SER A 19 1.45 16.02 37.20
N ASN A 20 0.76 15.80 38.32
CA ASN A 20 -0.37 16.58 38.86
C ASN A 20 -1.77 15.95 38.77
N LEU A 21 -1.93 14.72 39.28
CA LEU A 21 -3.20 14.37 39.93
C LEU A 21 -2.92 14.16 41.43
N LYS A 22 -2.99 15.28 42.16
CA LYS A 22 -3.38 15.25 43.57
C LYS A 22 -4.90 15.14 43.58
N ASP A 23 -5.43 13.92 43.51
CA ASP A 23 -6.78 13.67 43.99
C ASP A 23 -6.74 12.37 44.77
N GLU A 24 -6.61 12.54 46.08
CA GLU A 24 -6.77 11.51 47.09
C GLU A 24 -8.24 11.09 47.13
N ASN A 25 -8.65 10.18 46.24
CA ASN A 25 -9.87 9.41 46.46
C ASN A 25 -9.56 8.31 47.47
N VAL A 26 -9.60 8.69 48.75
CA VAL A 26 -9.61 7.78 49.89
C VAL A 26 -10.96 7.06 49.90
N PHE A 27 -10.98 5.79 49.49
CA PHE A 27 -12.08 4.91 49.84
C PHE A 27 -11.76 4.30 51.22
N GLU A 28 -12.37 4.85 52.27
CA GLU A 28 -12.40 4.19 53.57
C GLU A 28 -13.28 2.94 53.44
N ASN A 29 -12.65 1.77 53.30
CA ASN A 29 -13.27 0.51 53.65
C ASN A 29 -12.96 0.25 55.11
N ASP A 30 -13.98 0.38 55.96
CA ASP A 30 -13.93 -0.26 57.27
C ASP A 30 -13.74 -1.77 57.04
N ASP A 31 -12.69 -2.30 57.66
CA ASP A 31 -12.48 -3.72 57.96
C ASP A 31 -11.66 -4.63 57.04
N LEU A 32 -10.68 -4.14 56.26
CA LEU A 32 -9.51 -4.93 55.82
C LEU A 32 -8.26 -4.03 55.62
N GLY A 33 -7.09 -4.47 56.11
CA GLY A 33 -5.83 -3.72 56.14
C GLY A 33 -5.31 -3.17 54.79
N PRO A 34 -4.23 -2.34 54.79
CA PRO A 34 -3.94 -1.41 53.71
C PRO A 34 -3.36 -2.09 52.47
N TYR A 35 -4.23 -2.56 51.57
CA TYR A 35 -3.83 -2.87 50.19
C TYR A 35 -4.02 -1.62 49.34
N ARG A 36 -2.90 -0.93 49.07
CA ARG A 36 -2.82 0.15 48.10
C ARG A 36 -2.93 -0.45 46.69
N ALA A 37 -4.13 -0.42 46.11
CA ALA A 37 -4.27 -0.60 44.66
C ALA A 37 -3.86 0.70 43.97
N GLN A 38 -2.62 0.79 43.50
CA GLN A 38 -2.20 1.80 42.54
C GLN A 38 -2.66 1.35 41.15
N GLY A 39 -3.92 1.65 40.81
CA GLY A 39 -4.41 1.52 39.44
C GLY A 39 -4.13 2.79 38.68
N ALA A 40 -3.08 2.81 37.85
CA ALA A 40 -2.94 3.83 36.81
C ALA A 40 -3.96 3.50 35.72
N ILE A 41 -5.03 4.30 35.62
CA ILE A 41 -5.93 4.24 34.46
C ILE A 41 -5.17 4.93 33.33
N SER A 42 -4.53 4.17 32.44
CA SER A 42 -4.09 4.72 31.15
C SER A 42 -5.35 4.99 30.34
N THR A 43 -5.79 6.24 30.27
CA THR A 43 -6.80 6.64 29.30
C THR A 43 -6.17 6.49 27.92
N TYR A 44 -6.50 5.42 27.21
CA TYR A 44 -6.23 5.30 25.78
C TYR A 44 -6.97 6.45 25.09
N GLU A 45 -6.26 7.52 24.77
CA GLU A 45 -6.71 8.49 23.77
C GLU A 45 -6.95 7.68 22.49
N ARG A 46 -8.20 7.65 22.01
CA ARG A 46 -8.50 7.01 20.71
C ARG A 46 -7.89 7.90 19.64
N ASN A 47 -6.84 7.43 18.99
CA ASN A 47 -6.29 8.09 17.82
C ASN A 47 -7.38 8.20 16.75
N ALA A 48 -7.64 9.42 16.27
CA ALA A 48 -8.58 9.70 15.21
C ALA A 48 -7.90 9.62 13.85
N TRP A 49 -8.68 9.33 12.81
CA TRP A 49 -8.24 9.47 11.41
C TRP A 49 -7.87 10.92 11.11
N SER A 50 -6.80 11.12 10.35
CA SER A 50 -6.43 12.43 9.80
C SER A 50 -7.46 12.92 8.78
N GLU A 51 -7.39 14.20 8.43
CA GLU A 51 -8.06 14.67 7.22
C GLU A 51 -7.57 13.87 6.00
N THR A 52 -8.48 13.70 5.03
CA THR A 52 -8.17 12.99 3.79
C THR A 52 -7.28 13.86 2.90
N GLU A 53 -6.17 13.29 2.45
CA GLU A 53 -5.34 13.87 1.41
C GLU A 53 -5.69 13.22 0.07
N VAL A 54 -5.84 14.03 -0.98
CA VAL A 54 -5.99 13.52 -2.35
C VAL A 54 -4.60 13.24 -2.92
N VAL A 55 -4.37 12.02 -3.37
CA VAL A 55 -3.09 11.55 -3.93
C VAL A 55 -3.01 11.85 -5.42
N SER A 56 -4.08 11.55 -6.16
CA SER A 56 -4.18 11.63 -7.62
C SER A 56 -4.58 13.04 -8.10
N THR A 57 -3.85 14.06 -7.63
CA THR A 57 -4.17 15.48 -7.85
C THR A 57 -4.09 15.96 -9.30
N GLU A 58 -3.32 15.25 -10.10
CA GLU A 58 -3.01 15.48 -11.50
C GLU A 58 -3.99 14.76 -12.44
N SER A 59 -4.73 13.79 -11.93
CA SER A 59 -5.65 12.98 -12.71
C SER A 59 -6.81 13.84 -13.19
N THR A 60 -7.06 13.78 -14.50
CA THR A 60 -8.18 14.46 -15.16
C THR A 60 -9.29 13.51 -15.59
N ASP A 61 -9.07 12.22 -15.43
CA ASP A 61 -10.04 11.14 -15.61
C ASP A 61 -10.09 10.27 -14.34
N ASP A 62 -10.80 9.15 -14.38
CA ASP A 62 -11.03 8.31 -13.22
C ASP A 62 -9.78 7.56 -12.74
N SER A 63 -9.54 7.62 -11.43
CA SER A 63 -8.56 6.77 -10.73
C SER A 63 -9.24 5.63 -9.97
N TYR A 64 -8.72 4.41 -10.07
CA TYR A 64 -9.26 3.21 -9.43
C TYR A 64 -8.18 2.32 -8.80
N PHE A 65 -8.64 1.35 -8.00
CA PHE A 65 -7.83 0.24 -7.48
C PHE A 65 -6.49 0.66 -6.85
N PRO A 66 -6.49 1.53 -5.83
CA PRO A 66 -5.24 1.89 -5.17
C PRO A 66 -4.65 0.72 -4.40
N SER A 67 -3.33 0.60 -4.43
CA SER A 67 -2.50 -0.23 -3.58
C SER A 67 -1.63 0.67 -2.71
N LEU A 68 -1.37 0.27 -1.46
CA LEU A 68 -0.69 1.06 -0.43
C LEU A 68 0.26 0.17 0.36
N ALA A 69 1.48 0.65 0.58
CA ALA A 69 2.39 0.10 1.58
C ALA A 69 3.08 1.22 2.35
N ALA A 70 3.52 0.92 3.56
CA ALA A 70 4.35 1.81 4.36
C ALA A 70 5.66 1.09 4.69
N ASP A 71 6.79 1.78 4.53
CA ASP A 71 8.10 1.24 4.86
C ASP A 71 8.42 1.40 6.36
N GLN A 72 9.59 0.89 6.79
CA GLN A 72 10.01 0.92 8.19
C GLN A 72 10.32 2.34 8.70
N ASP A 73 10.60 3.28 7.80
CA ASP A 73 10.82 4.70 8.13
C ASP A 73 9.50 5.49 8.20
N GLY A 74 8.37 4.83 7.92
CA GLY A 74 7.03 5.41 7.91
C GLY A 74 6.76 6.22 6.63
N ASN A 75 7.53 6.01 5.57
CA ASN A 75 7.21 6.54 4.26
C ASN A 75 6.05 5.73 3.67
N VAL A 76 5.19 6.41 2.93
CA VAL A 76 3.98 5.83 2.33
C VAL A 76 4.15 5.75 0.82
N HIS A 77 3.80 4.60 0.25
CA HIS A 77 3.90 4.30 -1.16
C HIS A 77 2.50 3.96 -1.67
N VAL A 78 2.09 4.60 -2.77
CA VAL A 78 0.77 4.38 -3.38
C VAL A 78 0.96 4.12 -4.86
N ALA A 79 0.33 3.07 -5.36
CA ALA A 79 0.14 2.82 -6.78
C ALA A 79 -1.35 2.73 -7.08
N TRP A 80 -1.78 3.11 -8.28
CA TRP A 80 -3.18 3.06 -8.66
C TRP A 80 -3.32 2.95 -10.18
N LEU A 81 -4.50 2.56 -10.63
CA LEU A 81 -4.88 2.65 -12.03
C LEU A 81 -5.47 4.03 -12.34
N ASP A 82 -5.12 4.61 -13.48
CA ASP A 82 -5.68 5.88 -13.95
C ASP A 82 -5.96 5.87 -15.46
N PHE A 83 -6.98 6.62 -15.90
CA PHE A 83 -7.32 6.82 -17.33
C PHE A 83 -6.74 8.12 -17.91
N THR A 84 -6.04 8.91 -17.10
CA THR A 84 -5.46 10.19 -17.52
C THR A 84 -4.26 9.98 -18.43
N ASP A 85 -4.21 10.66 -19.58
CA ASP A 85 -2.98 10.81 -20.37
C ASP A 85 -1.96 11.68 -19.60
N TYR A 86 -1.09 11.04 -18.82
CA TYR A 86 -0.07 11.71 -18.03
C TYR A 86 1.32 11.35 -18.52
N GLY A 87 2.12 12.36 -18.85
CA GLY A 87 3.48 12.12 -19.37
C GLY A 87 3.50 11.45 -20.76
N GLY A 88 2.37 11.45 -21.49
CA GLY A 88 2.24 10.82 -22.79
C GLY A 88 1.94 9.32 -22.72
N SER A 89 1.30 8.87 -21.64
CA SER A 89 0.94 7.46 -21.42
C SER A 89 -0.23 7.00 -22.29
N GLY A 90 -1.02 7.92 -22.84
CA GLY A 90 -2.07 7.60 -23.81
C GLY A 90 -3.47 7.68 -23.22
N SER A 91 -4.41 6.95 -23.82
CA SER A 91 -5.85 7.01 -23.47
C SER A 91 -6.38 5.72 -22.86
N ASP A 92 -5.53 4.70 -22.82
CA ASP A 92 -5.69 3.46 -22.09
C ASP A 92 -5.42 3.68 -20.60
N THR A 93 -5.56 2.61 -19.83
CA THR A 93 -5.32 2.66 -18.38
C THR A 93 -3.87 2.37 -18.06
N ASP A 94 -3.32 3.15 -17.14
CA ASP A 94 -1.94 3.05 -16.72
C ASP A 94 -1.82 2.88 -15.21
N ILE A 95 -0.71 2.28 -14.78
CA ILE A 95 -0.35 2.19 -13.36
C ILE A 95 0.51 3.38 -12.98
N PHE A 96 -0.03 4.24 -12.13
CA PHE A 96 0.67 5.39 -11.59
C PHE A 96 1.20 5.09 -10.19
N TYR A 97 2.20 5.86 -9.76
CA TYR A 97 2.84 5.74 -8.47
C TYR A 97 3.18 7.11 -7.86
N LYS A 98 3.05 7.20 -6.54
CA LYS A 98 3.57 8.29 -5.70
C LYS A 98 4.12 7.75 -4.39
N TYR A 99 5.08 8.49 -3.85
CA TYR A 99 5.61 8.26 -2.51
C TYR A 99 5.49 9.53 -1.66
N LYS A 100 5.30 9.35 -0.36
CA LYS A 100 5.31 10.43 0.63
C LYS A 100 6.24 10.04 1.78
N PRO A 101 7.36 10.76 1.98
CA PRO A 101 8.18 10.52 3.15
C PRO A 101 7.43 10.88 4.43
N SER A 102 7.82 10.25 5.55
CA SER A 102 7.20 10.50 6.86
C SER A 102 7.23 11.99 7.22
N GLY A 103 6.04 12.59 7.38
CA GLY A 103 5.88 14.03 7.66
C GLY A 103 6.21 14.98 6.50
N GLY A 104 6.48 14.45 5.30
CA GLY A 104 6.75 15.22 4.08
C GLY A 104 5.51 15.43 3.21
N SER A 105 5.75 15.83 1.96
CA SER A 105 4.74 15.99 0.90
C SER A 105 4.81 14.83 -0.09
N TRP A 106 3.70 14.56 -0.78
CA TRP A 106 3.69 13.63 -1.91
C TRP A 106 4.69 14.04 -3.00
N SER A 107 5.34 13.05 -3.60
CA SER A 107 6.18 13.23 -4.79
C SER A 107 5.34 13.62 -6.01
N ASP A 108 6.03 14.01 -7.08
CA ASP A 108 5.46 13.99 -8.42
C ASP A 108 5.05 12.56 -8.79
N THR A 109 4.10 12.46 -9.72
CA THR A 109 3.56 11.20 -10.23
C THR A 109 4.55 10.54 -11.17
N GLU A 110 4.69 9.23 -11.03
CA GLU A 110 5.45 8.40 -11.95
C GLU A 110 4.51 7.41 -12.63
N VAL A 111 4.61 7.27 -13.94
CA VAL A 111 3.97 6.17 -14.67
C VAL A 111 4.87 4.94 -14.50
N VAL A 112 4.33 3.85 -13.98
CA VAL A 112 5.05 2.59 -13.76
C VAL A 112 5.01 1.73 -15.02
N SER A 113 3.86 1.69 -15.69
CA SER A 113 3.55 0.91 -16.91
C SER A 113 4.07 1.55 -18.20
N THR A 114 5.23 2.22 -18.19
CA THR A 114 5.74 3.02 -19.34
C THR A 114 5.93 2.26 -20.66
N GLU A 115 6.07 0.94 -20.60
CA GLU A 115 6.25 0.05 -21.74
C GLU A 115 4.93 -0.54 -22.23
N SER A 116 3.83 -0.28 -21.51
CA SER A 116 2.50 -0.77 -21.84
C SER A 116 2.06 -0.21 -23.18
N THR A 117 1.34 -1.04 -23.93
CA THR A 117 0.72 -0.66 -25.20
C THR A 117 -0.80 -0.75 -25.18
N ASP A 118 -1.36 -1.16 -24.03
CA ASP A 118 -2.79 -1.26 -23.76
C ASP A 118 -3.04 -1.14 -22.24
N ASN A 119 -4.25 -1.48 -21.80
CA ASN A 119 -4.70 -1.38 -20.43
C ASN A 119 -3.82 -2.16 -19.44
N ALA A 120 -3.20 -1.42 -18.52
CA ALA A 120 -2.54 -1.91 -17.33
C ALA A 120 -3.48 -1.80 -16.11
N LEU A 121 -3.78 -2.94 -15.48
CA LEU A 121 -4.85 -3.12 -14.50
C LEU A 121 -4.35 -3.74 -13.20
N TYR A 122 -5.16 -3.56 -12.15
CA TYR A 122 -5.08 -4.33 -10.90
C TYR A 122 -3.68 -4.39 -10.27
N SER A 123 -3.06 -3.22 -10.08
CA SER A 123 -1.74 -3.17 -9.46
C SER A 123 -1.76 -3.57 -7.98
N SER A 124 -0.68 -4.20 -7.54
CA SER A 124 -0.36 -4.42 -6.14
C SER A 124 1.08 -4.00 -5.90
N LEU A 125 1.32 -3.36 -4.76
CA LEU A 125 2.66 -2.94 -4.36
C LEU A 125 3.00 -3.41 -2.94
N ASP A 126 4.28 -3.64 -2.70
CA ASP A 126 4.85 -3.78 -1.37
C ASP A 126 6.27 -3.22 -1.33
N VAL A 127 6.81 -2.99 -0.14
CA VAL A 127 8.13 -2.39 0.06
C VAL A 127 8.98 -3.25 1.00
N ASP A 128 10.19 -3.57 0.57
CA ASP A 128 11.09 -4.40 1.36
C ASP A 128 11.79 -3.62 2.50
N SER A 129 12.56 -4.32 3.33
CA SER A 129 13.29 -3.71 4.44
C SER A 129 14.42 -2.75 4.03
N GLU A 130 14.82 -2.76 2.75
CA GLU A 130 15.82 -1.83 2.19
C GLU A 130 15.15 -0.60 1.53
N GLY A 131 13.82 -0.52 1.57
CA GLY A 131 13.05 0.54 0.93
C GLY A 131 12.90 0.35 -0.59
N MET A 132 13.15 -0.85 -1.10
CA MET A 132 12.88 -1.17 -2.50
C MET A 132 11.39 -1.38 -2.68
N VAL A 133 10.81 -0.64 -3.62
CA VAL A 133 9.39 -0.77 -3.97
C VAL A 133 9.25 -1.86 -5.02
N HIS A 134 8.30 -2.75 -4.83
CA HIS A 134 7.95 -3.82 -5.75
C HIS A 134 6.52 -3.60 -6.22
N VAL A 135 6.29 -3.59 -7.53
CA VAL A 135 4.95 -3.41 -8.12
C VAL A 135 4.71 -4.51 -9.12
N VAL A 136 3.55 -5.14 -9.00
CA VAL A 136 2.99 -6.05 -10.01
C VAL A 136 1.71 -5.46 -10.56
N TRP A 137 1.43 -5.75 -11.82
CA TRP A 137 0.17 -5.40 -12.47
C TRP A 137 -0.20 -6.44 -13.52
N GLU A 138 -1.44 -6.38 -13.95
CA GLU A 138 -1.96 -7.13 -15.09
C GLU A 138 -1.91 -6.24 -16.33
N GLU A 139 -1.53 -6.75 -17.48
CA GLU A 139 -1.53 -5.97 -18.72
C GLU A 139 -2.05 -6.78 -19.89
N TYR A 140 -2.84 -6.13 -20.74
CA TYR A 140 -3.28 -6.66 -22.01
C TYR A 140 -2.21 -6.45 -23.09
N ASP A 141 -1.76 -7.53 -23.73
CA ASP A 141 -0.92 -7.42 -24.93
C ASP A 141 -1.76 -7.60 -26.20
N ILE A 142 -1.95 -6.50 -26.94
CA ILE A 142 -2.44 -6.53 -28.33
C ILE A 142 -1.22 -6.50 -29.26
N PRO A 143 -0.97 -7.57 -30.04
CA PRO A 143 -1.97 -8.37 -30.78
C PRO A 143 -2.14 -9.81 -30.32
N SER A 144 -1.41 -10.27 -29.31
CA SER A 144 -1.44 -11.67 -28.86
C SER A 144 -2.76 -12.04 -28.16
N HIS A 145 -3.55 -11.04 -27.73
CA HIS A 145 -4.70 -11.22 -26.84
C HIS A 145 -4.30 -11.99 -25.58
N TYR A 146 -3.05 -11.84 -25.16
CA TYR A 146 -2.55 -12.43 -23.93
C TYR A 146 -2.72 -11.40 -22.81
N VAL A 147 -3.14 -11.88 -21.64
CA VAL A 147 -3.05 -11.10 -20.42
C VAL A 147 -1.85 -11.61 -19.66
N GLY A 148 -0.92 -10.72 -19.32
CA GLY A 148 0.28 -11.07 -18.56
C GLY A 148 0.25 -10.45 -17.17
N VAL A 149 0.96 -11.08 -16.23
CA VAL A 149 1.37 -10.41 -15.00
C VAL A 149 2.76 -9.85 -15.21
N PHE A 150 2.89 -8.55 -15.00
CA PHE A 150 4.12 -7.80 -15.16
C PHE A 150 4.63 -7.35 -13.80
N TYR A 151 5.94 -7.17 -13.72
CA TYR A 151 6.65 -6.81 -12.51
C TYR A 151 7.70 -5.74 -12.78
N LYS A 152 7.80 -4.78 -11.85
CA LYS A 152 8.92 -3.83 -11.73
C LYS A 152 9.30 -3.66 -10.27
N ASN A 153 10.55 -3.27 -10.07
CA ASN A 153 10.98 -2.73 -8.79
C ASN A 153 11.68 -1.39 -8.96
N LYS A 154 11.77 -0.66 -7.85
CA LYS A 154 12.49 0.61 -7.75
C LYS A 154 13.29 0.63 -6.45
N PRO A 155 14.63 0.57 -6.52
CA PRO A 155 15.48 0.78 -5.35
C PRO A 155 15.22 2.14 -4.70
N SER A 156 15.45 2.23 -3.38
CA SER A 156 15.30 3.50 -2.65
C SER A 156 16.15 4.62 -3.27
N GLY A 157 15.51 5.73 -3.65
CA GLY A 157 16.14 6.85 -4.36
C GLY A 157 16.60 6.56 -5.79
N GLY A 158 16.29 5.38 -6.34
CA GLY A 158 16.62 4.95 -7.69
C GLY A 158 15.52 5.22 -8.71
N SER A 159 15.58 4.49 -9.82
CA SER A 159 14.58 4.51 -10.91
C SER A 159 13.95 3.13 -11.07
N TRP A 160 12.76 3.08 -11.67
CA TRP A 160 12.11 1.83 -12.03
C TRP A 160 12.99 0.98 -12.95
N THR A 161 12.97 -0.33 -12.74
CA THR A 161 13.50 -1.29 -13.70
C THR A 161 12.65 -1.31 -14.98
N THR A 162 13.16 -1.97 -16.03
CA THR A 162 12.32 -2.38 -17.16
C THR A 162 11.31 -3.42 -16.70
N ALA A 163 10.15 -3.49 -17.35
CA ALA A 163 9.12 -4.45 -17.03
C ALA A 163 9.59 -5.90 -17.30
N GLU A 164 9.31 -6.80 -16.36
CA GLU A 164 9.50 -8.25 -16.49
C GLU A 164 8.14 -8.93 -16.57
N VAL A 165 7.98 -9.86 -17.53
CA VAL A 165 6.78 -10.71 -17.63
C VAL A 165 6.98 -11.94 -16.76
N ILE A 166 6.05 -12.18 -15.84
CA ILE A 166 6.07 -13.39 -15.02
C ILE A 166 5.62 -14.59 -15.87
N PRO A 167 6.41 -15.68 -15.97
CA PRO A 167 6.09 -16.82 -16.82
C PRO A 167 4.99 -17.68 -16.17
N LEU A 168 3.73 -17.37 -16.48
CA LEU A 168 2.57 -18.14 -16.06
C LEU A 168 2.22 -19.18 -17.14
N GLU A 169 2.09 -20.45 -16.76
CA GLU A 169 1.93 -21.60 -17.67
C GLU A 169 0.49 -21.76 -18.22
N THR A 170 -0.23 -20.67 -18.45
CA THR A 170 -1.67 -20.70 -18.77
C THR A 170 -1.99 -19.91 -20.04
N PRO A 171 -2.44 -20.57 -21.13
CA PRO A 171 -2.53 -19.94 -22.45
C PRO A 171 -3.83 -19.17 -22.75
N ASP A 172 -4.82 -19.14 -21.85
CA ASP A 172 -6.11 -18.50 -22.12
C ASP A 172 -6.23 -17.10 -21.46
N LEU A 173 -7.17 -16.29 -21.97
CA LEU A 173 -7.52 -14.97 -21.46
C LEU A 173 -7.99 -15.05 -20.00
N HIS A 174 -7.10 -14.69 -19.08
CA HIS A 174 -7.36 -14.73 -17.63
C HIS A 174 -7.17 -13.36 -17.00
N TYR A 175 -8.05 -13.06 -16.03
CA TYR A 175 -7.79 -12.01 -15.05
C TYR A 175 -7.03 -12.63 -13.89
N PHE A 176 -5.86 -12.07 -13.58
CA PHE A 176 -4.93 -12.59 -12.60
C PHE A 176 -5.10 -11.96 -11.21
N TYR A 177 -5.55 -10.70 -11.14
CA TYR A 177 -5.64 -9.94 -9.88
C TYR A 177 -4.41 -10.15 -8.99
N PRO A 178 -3.19 -9.85 -9.50
CA PRO A 178 -1.96 -10.21 -8.81
C PRO A 178 -1.82 -9.47 -7.49
N ILE A 179 -1.36 -10.18 -6.46
CA ILE A 179 -1.03 -9.61 -5.15
C ILE A 179 0.41 -9.98 -4.84
N ILE A 180 1.20 -8.96 -4.49
CA ILE A 180 2.60 -9.11 -4.08
C ILE A 180 2.74 -8.91 -2.58
N GLY A 181 3.66 -9.64 -1.97
CA GLY A 181 4.17 -9.39 -0.62
C GLY A 181 5.66 -9.68 -0.56
N VAL A 182 6.40 -8.91 0.23
CA VAL A 182 7.84 -9.08 0.41
C VAL A 182 8.15 -9.40 1.86
N ASP A 183 8.96 -10.43 2.08
CA ASP A 183 9.35 -10.80 3.44
C ASP A 183 10.55 -9.99 3.96
N LEU A 184 10.87 -10.18 5.24
CA LEU A 184 11.97 -9.49 5.92
C LEU A 184 13.37 -9.80 5.36
N PHE A 185 13.49 -10.77 4.45
CA PHE A 185 14.73 -11.10 3.75
C PHE A 185 14.76 -10.58 2.31
N GLY A 186 13.74 -9.83 1.90
CA GLY A 186 13.60 -9.30 0.54
C GLY A 186 13.11 -10.33 -0.47
N ALA A 187 12.61 -11.50 -0.04
CA ALA A 187 12.04 -12.44 -0.99
C ALA A 187 10.65 -11.97 -1.40
N VAL A 188 10.44 -11.89 -2.72
CA VAL A 188 9.18 -11.49 -3.34
C VAL A 188 8.27 -12.70 -3.48
N HIS A 189 7.07 -12.61 -2.92
CA HIS A 189 6.01 -13.61 -3.02
C HIS A 189 4.86 -13.04 -3.85
N LEU A 190 4.41 -13.80 -4.85
CA LEU A 190 3.32 -13.42 -5.75
C LEU A 190 2.21 -14.46 -5.64
N VAL A 191 0.97 -14.00 -5.47
CA VAL A 191 -0.23 -14.84 -5.60
C VAL A 191 -1.15 -14.22 -6.65
N TRP A 192 -1.87 -15.06 -7.37
CA TRP A 192 -2.80 -14.64 -8.42
C TRP A 192 -3.98 -15.61 -8.47
N THR A 193 -5.08 -15.15 -9.05
CA THR A 193 -6.18 -16.01 -9.46
C THR A 193 -5.95 -16.51 -10.87
N ASP A 194 -6.29 -17.77 -11.10
CA ASP A 194 -6.31 -18.35 -12.43
C ASP A 194 -7.61 -19.17 -12.56
N ASN A 195 -8.35 -18.95 -13.64
CA ASN A 195 -9.58 -19.71 -13.93
C ASN A 195 -9.29 -20.96 -14.77
N ALA A 196 -8.03 -21.36 -14.94
CA ALA A 196 -7.70 -22.63 -15.54
C ALA A 196 -8.52 -23.74 -14.87
N SER A 197 -9.37 -24.41 -15.66
CA SER A 197 -9.95 -25.66 -15.23
C SER A 197 -8.77 -26.56 -14.89
N THR A 198 -8.61 -26.92 -13.63
CA THR A 198 -7.70 -27.98 -13.22
C THR A 198 -8.23 -29.27 -13.82
N GLY A 199 -7.96 -29.49 -15.11
CA GLY A 199 -8.09 -30.76 -15.77
C GLY A 199 -7.06 -31.66 -15.12
N GLY A 200 -7.43 -32.24 -13.98
CA GLY A 200 -6.63 -33.20 -13.26
C GLY A 200 -6.25 -34.31 -14.24
N SER A 201 -4.96 -34.42 -14.53
CA SER A 201 -4.41 -35.62 -15.14
C SER A 201 -4.49 -36.71 -14.07
N GLY A 202 -5.41 -37.66 -14.28
CA GLY A 202 -5.39 -38.97 -13.64
C GLY A 202 -4.38 -39.90 -14.30
#